data_AF-A0A6N9U1D9-F1
#
_entry.id   AF-A0A6N9U1D9-F1
#
_cell.length_a   1.000
_cell.length_b   1.000
_cell.length_c   1.000
_cell.angle_alpha   90.00
_cell.angle_beta   90.00
_cell.angle_gamma   90.00
#
_symmetry.space_group_name_H-M   'P 1'
#
loop_
_entity.id
_entity.type
_entity.pdbx_description
1 polymer ?
#
loop_
_entity_poly.entity_id
_entity_poly.type
_entity_poly.pdbx_seq_one_letter_code
_entity_poly.pdbx_strand_id
1 'polypeptide(L)'
;VPMDSWTARSLRRAVTAARRSYPDRLTAERAVRSAVVIGGYPWTDLAPEAVGLAFGAFAAAGGDFRTAVLTAVNMGRDTDTTAAVAGALAGALHGASAIPADWAAAIGPVRGSCLPSMRGYHVLDIAGLLTPDTPDTRDAPDTPGVP
;
A
#
# COMPACT_ATOMS: atom_id res chain seq x y z
N VAL A 1 -11.00 10.70 -7.30
CA VAL A 1 -10.14 10.95 -8.48
C VAL A 1 -11.05 11.18 -9.68
N PRO A 2 -10.94 12.31 -10.43
CA PRO A 2 -11.78 12.57 -11.59
C PRO A 2 -11.67 11.46 -12.64
N MET A 3 -12.80 11.01 -13.20
CA MET A 3 -12.87 9.80 -14.03
C MET A 3 -12.12 9.90 -15.36
N ASP A 4 -11.97 11.11 -15.88
CA ASP A 4 -11.27 11.50 -17.09
C ASP A 4 -9.80 11.88 -16.83
N SER A 5 -9.33 11.81 -15.58
CA SER A 5 -7.92 12.06 -15.25
C SER A 5 -7.01 10.92 -15.73
N TRP A 6 -5.73 11.25 -15.91
CA TRP A 6 -4.71 10.25 -16.17
C TRP A 6 -4.61 9.22 -15.03
N THR A 7 -4.63 9.66 -13.77
CA THR A 7 -4.62 8.78 -12.60
C THR A 7 -5.75 7.75 -12.62
N ALA A 8 -6.99 8.17 -12.91
CA ALA A 8 -8.11 7.24 -13.01
C ALA A 8 -7.96 6.23 -14.15
N ARG A 9 -7.34 6.61 -15.28
CA ARG A 9 -7.03 5.68 -16.37
C ARG A 9 -5.92 4.71 -15.97
N SER A 10 -4.84 5.19 -15.35
CA SER A 10 -3.72 4.34 -14.91
C SER A 10 -4.17 3.31 -13.89
N LEU A 11 -4.95 3.71 -12.89
CA LEU A 11 -5.55 2.80 -11.90
C LEU A 11 -6.37 1.69 -12.57
N ARG A 12 -7.30 2.06 -13.47
CA ARG A 12 -8.12 1.08 -14.20
C ARG A 12 -7.27 0.13 -15.04
N ARG A 13 -6.27 0.64 -15.75
CA ARG A 13 -5.37 -0.16 -16.59
C ARG A 13 -4.57 -1.16 -15.75
N ALA A 14 -3.95 -0.71 -14.65
CA ALA A 14 -3.18 -1.56 -13.76
C ALA A 14 -4.03 -2.67 -13.14
N VAL A 15 -5.18 -2.33 -12.56
CA VAL A 15 -6.07 -3.32 -11.92
C VAL A 15 -6.64 -4.31 -12.95
N THR A 16 -7.00 -3.83 -14.15
CA THR A 16 -7.45 -4.71 -15.24
C THR A 16 -6.35 -5.66 -15.69
N ALA A 17 -5.11 -5.16 -15.84
CA ALA A 17 -3.97 -6.00 -16.18
C ALA A 17 -3.68 -7.03 -15.09
N ALA A 18 -3.72 -6.64 -13.82
CA ALA A 18 -3.43 -7.49 -12.66
C ALA A 18 -4.44 -8.64 -12.48
N ARG A 19 -5.70 -8.44 -12.86
CA ARG A 19 -6.77 -9.45 -12.69
C ARG A 19 -6.82 -10.51 -13.79
N ARG A 20 -6.00 -10.40 -14.83
CA ARG A 20 -5.92 -11.42 -15.88
C ARG A 20 -5.13 -12.62 -15.40
N SER A 21 -5.41 -13.79 -15.99
CA SER A 21 -4.61 -14.99 -15.77
C SER A 21 -3.34 -14.94 -16.61
N TYR A 22 -2.20 -15.20 -15.97
CA TYR A 22 -0.89 -15.30 -16.60
C TYR A 22 -0.24 -16.64 -16.23
N PRO A 23 0.64 -17.18 -17.08
CA PRO A 23 1.32 -18.44 -16.81
C PRO A 23 2.24 -18.39 -15.58
N ASP A 24 2.73 -17.20 -15.23
CA ASP A 24 3.67 -17.00 -14.14
C ASP A 24 3.61 -15.55 -13.62
N ARG A 25 4.22 -15.34 -12.43
CA ARG A 25 4.25 -14.05 -11.74
C ARG A 25 5.03 -12.97 -12.51
N LEU A 26 6.14 -13.30 -13.14
CA LEU A 26 6.96 -12.35 -13.89
C LEU A 26 6.17 -11.80 -15.10
N THR A 27 5.41 -12.67 -15.77
CA THR A 27 4.52 -12.26 -16.86
C THR A 27 3.42 -11.32 -16.37
N ALA A 28 2.82 -11.59 -15.20
CA ALA A 28 1.84 -10.70 -14.59
C ALA A 28 2.44 -9.33 -14.23
N GLU A 29 3.61 -9.30 -13.58
CA GLU A 29 4.35 -8.09 -13.21
C GLU A 29 4.66 -7.23 -14.45
N ARG A 30 5.16 -7.86 -15.52
CA ARG A 30 5.43 -7.18 -16.79
C ARG A 30 4.17 -6.61 -17.44
N ALA A 31 3.06 -7.31 -17.36
CA ALA A 31 1.79 -6.85 -17.92
C ALA A 31 1.26 -5.62 -17.17
N VAL A 32 1.29 -5.64 -15.84
CA VAL A 32 0.92 -4.47 -15.03
C VAL A 32 1.85 -3.30 -15.32
N ARG A 33 3.17 -3.52 -15.31
CA ARG A 33 4.16 -2.49 -15.61
C ARG A 33 3.93 -1.86 -16.99
N SER A 34 3.73 -2.68 -18.03
CA SER A 34 3.52 -2.21 -19.40
C SER A 34 2.21 -1.44 -19.57
N ALA A 35 1.23 -1.64 -18.69
CA ALA A 35 -0.05 -0.96 -18.76
C ALA A 35 0.00 0.50 -18.25
N VAL A 36 0.99 0.86 -17.44
CA VAL A 36 1.06 2.17 -16.76
C VAL A 36 2.36 2.93 -16.94
N VAL A 37 3.50 2.25 -17.15
CA VAL A 37 4.81 2.91 -17.26
C VAL A 37 4.95 3.63 -18.58
N ILE A 38 5.35 4.90 -18.52
CA ILE A 38 5.69 5.68 -19.72
C ILE A 38 7.17 5.48 -20.03
N GLY A 39 7.47 4.55 -20.95
CA GLY A 39 8.85 4.19 -21.28
C GLY A 39 9.72 5.33 -21.83
N GLY A 40 9.10 6.36 -22.43
CA GLY A 40 9.81 7.55 -22.94
C GLY A 40 10.10 8.61 -21.88
N TYR A 41 9.60 8.45 -20.65
CA TYR A 41 9.80 9.41 -19.57
C TYR A 41 10.90 8.90 -18.61
N PRO A 42 12.03 9.63 -18.50
CA PRO A 42 13.20 9.13 -17.80
C PRO A 42 13.02 9.05 -16.28
N TRP A 43 12.16 9.90 -15.70
CA TRP A 43 11.94 9.96 -14.25
C TRP A 43 10.84 8.99 -13.79
N THR A 44 10.89 8.59 -12.53
CA THR A 44 10.00 7.59 -11.92
C THR A 44 8.91 8.21 -11.04
N ASP A 45 8.91 9.53 -10.91
CA ASP A 45 8.11 10.34 -9.97
C ASP A 45 6.68 10.68 -10.45
N LEU A 46 6.21 10.01 -11.51
CA LEU A 46 4.87 10.22 -12.02
C LEU A 46 3.83 9.60 -11.07
N ALA A 47 3.11 10.45 -10.33
CA ALA A 47 2.04 10.00 -9.42
C ALA A 47 1.02 9.02 -10.07
N PRO A 48 0.54 9.23 -11.31
CA PRO A 48 -0.36 8.27 -11.96
C PRO A 48 0.28 6.90 -12.21
N GLU A 49 1.59 6.87 -12.45
CA GLU A 49 2.35 5.63 -12.63
C GLU A 49 2.56 4.92 -11.29
N ALA A 50 3.06 5.63 -10.28
CA ALA A 50 3.31 5.07 -8.96
C ALA A 50 2.03 4.50 -8.32
N VAL A 51 0.94 5.27 -8.34
CA VAL A 51 -0.36 4.81 -7.81
C VAL A 51 -0.91 3.65 -8.66
N GLY A 52 -0.73 3.68 -9.98
CA GLY A 52 -1.10 2.58 -10.87
C GLY A 52 -0.36 1.28 -10.52
N LEU A 53 0.97 1.33 -10.43
CA LEU A 53 1.81 0.19 -10.06
C LEU A 53 1.44 -0.38 -8.69
N ALA A 54 1.25 0.48 -7.68
CA ALA A 54 0.88 0.06 -6.33
C ALA A 54 -0.47 -0.69 -6.29
N PHE A 55 -1.50 -0.15 -6.94
CA PHE A 55 -2.81 -0.81 -7.02
C PHE A 55 -2.78 -2.08 -7.88
N GLY A 56 -1.97 -2.09 -8.94
CA GLY A 56 -1.75 -3.28 -9.75
C GLY A 56 -1.07 -4.40 -8.95
N ALA A 57 -0.04 -4.06 -8.17
CA ALA A 57 0.64 -5.01 -7.29
C ALA A 57 -0.29 -5.58 -6.22
N PHE A 58 -1.05 -4.72 -5.55
CA PHE A 58 -2.05 -5.11 -4.55
C PHE A 58 -3.12 -6.05 -5.15
N ALA A 59 -3.65 -5.70 -6.34
CA ALA A 59 -4.64 -6.51 -7.03
C ALA A 59 -4.07 -7.87 -7.50
N ALA A 60 -2.85 -7.90 -8.03
CA ALA A 60 -2.19 -9.13 -8.48
C ALA A 60 -1.89 -10.08 -7.31
N ALA A 61 -1.62 -9.53 -6.13
CA ALA A 61 -1.39 -10.27 -4.90
C ALA A 61 -2.67 -10.75 -4.20
N GLY A 62 -3.86 -10.39 -4.69
CA GLY A 62 -5.11 -10.69 -4.01
C GLY A 62 -5.21 -10.07 -2.61
N GLY A 63 -4.49 -8.97 -2.36
CA GLY A 63 -4.43 -8.30 -1.06
C GLY A 63 -3.36 -8.81 -0.10
N ASP A 64 -2.69 -9.93 -0.38
CA ASP A 64 -1.64 -10.46 0.49
C ASP A 64 -0.46 -9.47 0.65
N PHE A 65 -0.10 -9.15 1.90
CA PHE A 65 0.89 -8.11 2.21
C PHE A 65 2.25 -8.40 1.60
N ARG A 66 2.80 -9.58 1.89
CA ARG A 66 4.15 -9.96 1.44
C ARG A 66 4.22 -10.00 -0.08
N THR A 67 3.21 -10.60 -0.71
CA THR A 67 3.15 -10.72 -2.16
C THR A 67 2.97 -9.36 -2.82
N ALA A 68 2.11 -8.49 -2.29
CA ALA A 68 1.88 -7.14 -2.84
C ALA A 68 3.15 -6.28 -2.79
N VAL A 69 3.82 -6.23 -1.63
CA VAL A 69 5.05 -5.46 -1.44
C VAL A 69 6.15 -5.96 -2.38
N LEU A 70 6.39 -7.27 -2.45
CA LEU A 70 7.41 -7.83 -3.34
C LEU A 70 7.07 -7.61 -4.82
N THR A 71 5.79 -7.68 -5.19
CA THR A 71 5.34 -7.43 -6.57
C THR A 71 5.62 -5.98 -6.96
N ALA A 72 5.33 -5.02 -6.08
CA ALA A 72 5.61 -3.61 -6.31
C ALA A 72 7.13 -3.36 -6.48
N VAL A 73 7.96 -3.91 -5.58
CA VAL A 73 9.42 -3.80 -5.66
C VAL A 73 9.97 -4.39 -6.97
N ASN A 74 9.52 -5.59 -7.35
CA ASN A 74 10.01 -6.28 -8.55
C ASN A 74 9.63 -5.58 -9.87
N MET A 75 8.57 -4.76 -9.88
CA MET A 75 8.21 -3.96 -11.06
C MET A 75 9.17 -2.78 -11.32
N GLY A 76 10.04 -2.45 -10.35
CA GLY A 76 11.03 -1.38 -10.47
C GLY A 76 10.41 0.02 -10.41
N ARG A 77 11.12 1.01 -10.98
CA ARG A 77 10.75 2.43 -10.97
C ARG A 77 10.87 3.01 -9.56
N ASP A 78 9.83 3.68 -9.05
CA ASP A 78 9.81 4.29 -7.73
C ASP A 78 9.43 3.24 -6.67
N THR A 79 10.35 2.30 -6.42
CA THR A 79 10.03 1.05 -5.70
C THR A 79 9.68 1.27 -4.24
N ASP A 80 10.28 2.25 -3.58
CA ASP A 80 9.96 2.62 -2.20
C ASP A 80 8.53 3.18 -2.10
N THR A 81 8.16 4.14 -2.94
CA THR A 81 6.80 4.71 -2.97
C THR A 81 5.76 3.65 -3.33
N THR A 82 5.98 2.90 -4.41
CA THR A 82 5.01 1.91 -4.88
C THR A 82 4.81 0.78 -3.86
N ALA A 83 5.89 0.29 -3.24
CA ALA A 83 5.83 -0.72 -2.20
C ALA A 83 5.20 -0.18 -0.91
N ALA A 84 5.49 1.07 -0.53
CA ALA A 84 4.88 1.71 0.64
C ALA A 84 3.36 1.83 0.46
N VAL A 85 2.89 2.28 -0.72
CA VAL A 85 1.44 2.39 -1.00
C VAL A 85 0.79 1.00 -1.09
N ALA A 86 1.40 0.03 -1.77
CA ALA A 86 0.85 -1.33 -1.86
C ALA A 86 0.80 -2.01 -0.48
N GLY A 87 1.84 -1.84 0.33
CA GLY A 87 1.91 -2.32 1.71
C GLY A 87 0.88 -1.64 2.62
N ALA A 88 0.66 -0.33 2.47
CA ALA A 88 -0.38 0.39 3.21
C ALA A 88 -1.79 -0.14 2.87
N LEU A 89 -2.07 -0.43 1.59
CA LEU A 89 -3.35 -1.03 1.18
C LEU A 89 -3.55 -2.42 1.78
N ALA A 90 -2.54 -3.28 1.69
CA ALA A 90 -2.59 -4.63 2.25
C ALA A 90 -2.65 -4.64 3.79
N GLY A 91 -1.90 -3.76 4.44
CA GLY A 91 -1.91 -3.58 5.89
C GLY A 91 -3.24 -3.01 6.38
N ALA A 92 -3.87 -2.09 5.64
CA ALA A 92 -5.22 -1.62 5.96
C ALA A 92 -6.27 -2.72 5.82
N LEU A 93 -6.10 -3.64 4.86
CA LEU A 93 -7.02 -4.76 4.64
C LEU A 93 -6.88 -5.86 5.69
N HIS A 94 -5.65 -6.16 6.14
CA HIS A 94 -5.36 -7.34 6.98
C HIS A 94 -4.83 -7.02 8.38
N GLY A 95 -4.60 -5.74 8.70
CA GLY A 95 -4.01 -5.30 9.95
C GLY A 95 -2.48 -5.47 10.00
N ALA A 96 -1.89 -4.98 11.09
CA ALA A 96 -0.44 -5.02 11.30
C ALA A 96 0.14 -6.44 11.41
N SER A 97 -0.68 -7.42 11.82
CA SER A 97 -0.28 -8.83 11.93
C SER A 97 0.01 -9.50 10.58
N ALA A 98 -0.40 -8.90 9.47
CA ALA A 98 -0.08 -9.40 8.12
C ALA A 98 1.38 -9.11 7.70
N ILE A 99 2.06 -8.22 8.41
CA ILE A 99 3.45 -7.84 8.12
C ILE A 99 4.38 -8.95 8.63
N PRO A 100 5.29 -9.49 7.79
CA PRO A 100 6.30 -10.44 8.26
C PRO A 100 7.09 -9.89 9.46
N ALA A 101 7.18 -10.67 10.53
CA ALA A 101 7.77 -10.22 11.80
C ALA A 101 9.23 -9.79 11.66
N ASP A 102 9.99 -10.47 10.79
CA ASP A 102 11.37 -10.13 10.45
C ASP A 102 11.48 -8.77 9.73
N TRP A 103 10.49 -8.43 8.89
CA TRP A 103 10.45 -7.11 8.23
C TRP A 103 10.06 -6.01 9.22
N ALA A 104 9.08 -6.27 10.07
CA ALA A 104 8.66 -5.31 11.10
C ALA A 104 9.80 -5.03 12.10
N ALA A 105 10.52 -6.06 12.53
CA ALA A 105 11.64 -5.94 13.46
C ALA A 105 12.85 -5.17 12.89
N ALA A 106 12.96 -5.07 11.56
CA ALA A 106 14.00 -4.27 10.90
C ALA A 106 13.71 -2.75 10.94
N ILE A 107 12.48 -2.35 11.26
CA ILE A 107 12.08 -0.94 11.37
C ILE A 107 12.40 -0.46 12.78
N GLY A 108 13.19 0.63 12.86
CA GLY A 108 13.52 1.30 14.11
C GLY A 108 13.03 2.75 14.14
N PRO A 109 13.21 3.44 15.28
CA PRO A 109 12.88 4.85 15.40
C PRO A 109 13.62 5.70 14.35
N VAL A 110 12.95 6.72 13.83
CA VAL A 110 13.54 7.56 12.78
C VAL A 110 14.61 8.48 13.36
N ARG A 111 15.71 8.66 12.62
CA ARG A 111 16.84 9.51 13.03
C ARG A 111 16.53 11.01 13.01
N GLY A 112 15.48 11.40 12.29
CA GLY A 112 15.10 12.79 12.07
C GLY A 112 16.10 13.57 11.21
N SER A 113 16.75 12.92 10.23
CA SER A 113 17.70 13.58 9.33
C SER A 113 17.02 14.57 8.38
N CYS A 114 15.88 14.18 7.79
CA CYS A 114 15.10 15.05 6.90
C CYS A 114 14.07 15.88 7.66
N LEU A 115 13.53 15.35 8.75
CA LEU A 115 12.53 15.99 9.60
C LEU A 115 12.98 15.93 11.07
N PRO A 116 13.67 16.96 11.59
CA PRO A 116 14.19 16.95 12.95
C PRO A 116 13.13 16.74 14.03
N SER A 117 11.89 17.21 13.81
CA SER A 117 10.76 17.03 14.72
C SER A 117 10.31 15.58 14.89
N MET A 118 10.66 14.69 13.96
CA MET A 118 10.31 13.27 14.03
C MET A 118 11.35 12.42 14.75
N ARG A 119 12.49 13.00 15.16
CA ARG A 119 13.59 12.24 15.76
C ARG A 119 13.12 11.42 16.96
N GLY A 120 13.43 10.13 16.94
CA GLY A 120 13.12 9.22 18.05
C GLY A 120 11.72 8.61 18.01
N TYR A 121 10.83 9.08 17.13
CA TYR A 121 9.53 8.43 16.93
C TYR A 121 9.68 7.13 16.13
N HIS A 122 8.97 6.10 16.56
CA HIS A 122 8.68 4.90 15.79
C HIS A 122 7.37 5.08 15.02
N VAL A 123 7.21 4.38 13.89
CA VAL A 123 5.98 4.46 13.07
C VAL A 123 4.73 4.05 13.86
N LEU A 124 4.86 3.13 14.81
CA LEU A 124 3.77 2.70 15.68
C LEU A 124 3.34 3.78 16.68
N ASP A 125 4.25 4.66 17.12
CA ASP A 125 3.90 5.78 18.00
C ASP A 125 2.93 6.73 17.27
N ILE A 126 3.23 6.99 15.99
CA ILE A 126 2.37 7.83 15.14
C ILE A 126 1.05 7.13 14.84
N ALA A 127 1.07 5.81 14.59
CA ALA A 127 -0.17 5.05 14.41
C ALA A 127 -1.07 5.15 15.64
N GLY A 128 -0.54 4.98 16.85
CA GLY A 128 -1.30 5.12 18.11
C GLY A 128 -1.91 6.50 18.32
N LEU A 129 -1.25 7.58 17.86
CA LEU A 129 -1.82 8.93 17.91
C LEU A 129 -2.99 9.12 16.93
N LEU A 130 -2.95 8.44 15.78
CA LEU A 130 -3.97 8.56 14.72
C LEU A 130 -5.17 7.63 14.95
N THR A 131 -4.99 6.55 15.69
CA THR A 131 -6.03 5.59 16.05
C THR A 131 -6.16 5.51 17.57
N PRO A 132 -6.59 6.59 18.26
CA PRO A 132 -6.83 6.51 19.70
C PRO A 132 -7.88 5.44 19.96
N ASP A 133 -7.72 4.69 21.05
CA ASP A 133 -8.64 3.63 21.45
C ASP A 133 -10.09 4.14 21.37
N THR A 134 -10.82 3.67 20.36
CA THR A 134 -12.25 3.90 20.31
C THR A 134 -12.82 2.93 21.33
N PRO A 135 -13.49 3.40 22.40
CA PRO A 135 -14.06 2.50 23.39
C PRO A 135 -14.95 1.48 22.67
N ASP A 136 -14.69 0.19 22.90
CA ASP A 136 -15.40 -0.90 22.27
C ASP A 136 -16.89 -0.76 22.62
N THR A 137 -17.73 -0.42 21.64
CA THR A 137 -19.18 -0.28 21.82
C THR A 137 -19.86 -1.59 22.28
N ARG A 138 -19.11 -2.69 22.39
CA ARG A 138 -19.56 -3.98 22.95
C ARG A 138 -19.51 -4.05 24.48
N ASP A 139 -18.86 -3.09 25.15
CA ASP A 139 -18.79 -3.01 26.62
C ASP A 139 -19.79 -1.99 27.21
N ALA A 140 -20.70 -1.45 26.40
CA ALA A 140 -21.78 -0.61 26.91
C ALA A 140 -22.72 -1.46 27.80
N PRO A 141 -22.92 -1.11 29.08
CA PRO A 141 -23.86 -1.84 29.92
C PRO A 141 -25.27 -1.74 29.32
N ASP A 142 -25.92 -2.89 29.20
CA ASP A 142 -27.27 -3.04 28.68
C ASP A 142 -28.23 -2.22 29.57
N THR A 143 -28.65 -1.05 29.08
CA THR A 143 -29.55 -0.17 29.84
C THR A 143 -30.94 -0.80 29.80
N PRO A 144 -31.53 -1.24 30.93
CA PRO A 144 -32.86 -1.83 30.90
C PRO A 144 -33.87 -0.76 30.45
N GLY A 145 -34.64 -1.10 29.43
CA GLY A 145 -35.69 -0.24 28.87
C GLY A 145 -36.66 0.20 29.97
N VAL A 146 -36.84 1.51 30.07
CA VAL A 146 -37.88 2.14 30.91
C VAL A 146 -39.24 1.91 30.23
N PRO A 147 -40.30 1.55 31.00
CA PRO A 147 -41.57 1.02 30.50
C PRO A 147 -42.37 1.94 29.57
#